data_AF-A0A1C6KAF2-F1
#
_entry.id   AF-A0A1C6KAF2-F1
#
_cell.length_a   1.000
_cell.length_b   1.000
_cell.length_c   1.000
_cell.angle_alpha   90.00
_cell.angle_beta   90.00
_cell.angle_gamma   90.00
#
_symmetry.space_group_name_H-M   'P 1'
#
loop_
_entity.id
_entity.type
_entity.pdbx_description
1 polymer ?
#
loop_
_entity_poly.entity_id
_entity_poly.type
_entity_poly.pdbx_seq_one_letter_code
_entity_poly.pdbx_strand_id
1 'polypeptide(L)'
;MQCKRCKTFFKYDKYDGICPQCAYFNRPPGMEEVDLFEDDKRFRAENYVLPQMEGIHMELHKKYDSDKKPHKKKKTAKNNAGHFSDYLERKAKENMETKKDDANSRVRIIICLIVAIIAILFQIFENMM
;
A
#
# COMPACT_ATOMS: atom_id res chain seq x y z
N MET A 1 24.66 21.28 -8.37
CA MET A 1 24.51 21.02 -6.92
C MET A 1 24.87 19.57 -6.62
N GLN A 2 25.44 19.28 -5.44
CA GLN A 2 25.63 17.92 -4.97
C GLN A 2 24.45 17.50 -4.08
N CYS A 3 23.88 16.32 -4.30
CA CYS A 3 22.79 15.83 -3.46
C CYS A 3 23.28 15.54 -2.03
N LYS A 4 22.59 16.06 -1.00
CA LYS A 4 22.90 15.80 0.42
C LYS A 4 22.85 14.30 0.76
N ARG A 5 21.91 13.55 0.16
CA ARG A 5 21.66 12.12 0.41
C ARG A 5 22.63 11.20 -0.34
N CYS A 6 22.56 11.17 -1.67
CA CYS A 6 23.34 10.21 -2.48
C CYS A 6 24.66 10.75 -3.04
N LYS A 7 25.01 12.01 -2.72
CA LYS A 7 26.25 12.68 -3.16
C LYS A 7 26.42 12.84 -4.67
N THR A 8 25.42 12.48 -5.48
CA THR A 8 25.42 12.69 -6.93
C THR A 8 25.36 14.17 -7.27
N PHE A 9 26.17 14.61 -8.25
CA PHE A 9 26.08 15.95 -8.82
C PHE A 9 24.94 16.04 -9.85
N PHE A 10 24.06 17.01 -9.70
CA PHE A 10 22.94 17.26 -10.60
C PHE A 10 22.69 18.76 -10.81
N LYS A 11 21.99 19.10 -11.90
CA LYS A 11 21.59 20.50 -12.21
C LYS A 11 20.34 20.86 -11.42
N TYR A 12 20.42 21.85 -10.54
CA TYR A 12 19.32 22.23 -9.65
C TYR A 12 18.10 22.71 -10.43
N ASP A 13 18.32 23.71 -11.29
CA ASP A 13 17.25 24.42 -12.03
C ASP A 13 16.52 23.54 -13.04
N LYS A 14 17.14 22.44 -13.47
CA LYS A 14 16.52 21.49 -14.41
C LYS A 14 15.54 20.54 -13.71
N TYR A 15 15.77 20.25 -12.44
CA TYR A 15 15.04 19.23 -11.70
C TYR A 15 14.34 19.81 -10.45
N ASP A 16 14.17 21.13 -10.40
CA ASP A 16 13.52 21.85 -9.29
C ASP A 16 14.06 21.45 -7.91
N GLY A 17 15.37 21.22 -7.82
CA GLY A 17 16.04 20.78 -6.59
C GLY A 17 15.87 19.31 -6.21
N ILE A 18 15.10 18.53 -6.97
CA ILE A 18 14.93 17.08 -6.76
C ILE A 18 16.08 16.32 -7.40
N CYS A 19 16.75 15.47 -6.62
CA CYS A 19 17.81 14.63 -7.16
C CYS A 19 17.22 13.55 -8.09
N PRO A 20 17.68 13.42 -9.35
CA PRO A 20 17.14 12.43 -10.28
C PRO A 20 17.50 10.98 -9.93
N GLN A 21 18.51 10.76 -9.08
CA GLN A 21 18.95 9.42 -8.68
C GLN A 21 18.18 8.87 -7.47
N CYS A 22 17.92 9.70 -6.47
CA CYS A 22 17.33 9.25 -5.20
C CYS A 22 16.03 9.95 -4.82
N ALA A 23 15.49 10.80 -5.71
CA ALA A 23 14.27 11.60 -5.49
C ALA A 23 14.30 12.49 -4.22
N TYR A 24 15.48 12.71 -3.63
CA TYR A 24 15.62 13.57 -2.46
C TYR A 24 15.59 15.04 -2.88
N PHE A 25 14.73 15.83 -2.24
CA PHE A 25 14.69 17.28 -2.43
C PHE A 25 15.87 17.93 -1.70
N ASN A 26 16.73 18.59 -2.46
CA ASN A 26 17.84 19.35 -1.90
C ASN A 26 17.39 20.81 -1.82
N ARG A 27 17.32 21.37 -0.61
CA ARG A 27 17.04 22.80 -0.42
C ARG A 27 18.28 23.63 -0.84
N PRO A 28 18.12 24.76 -1.56
CA PRO A 28 19.26 25.58 -1.93
C PRO A 28 19.93 26.18 -0.68
N PRO A 29 21.26 26.36 -0.70
CA PRO A 29 21.98 26.98 0.41
C PRO A 29 21.51 28.43 0.63
N GLY A 30 21.25 28.81 1.88
CA GLY A 30 20.75 30.16 2.26
C GLY A 30 19.25 30.24 2.57
N MET A 31 18.50 29.18 2.33
CA MET A 31 17.13 29.02 2.87
C MET A 31 17.21 28.22 4.17
N GLU A 32 16.84 28.85 5.28
CA GLU A 32 16.74 28.20 6.60
C GLU A 32 15.86 26.93 6.50
N GLU A 33 16.26 25.85 7.17
CA GLU A 33 15.40 24.69 7.34
C GLU A 33 14.30 25.10 8.32
N VAL A 34 13.24 25.74 7.81
CA VAL A 34 12.05 26.01 8.60
C VAL A 34 11.38 24.66 8.85
N ASP A 35 11.76 24.02 9.95
CA ASP A 35 10.96 22.94 10.49
C ASP A 35 9.71 23.59 11.09
N LEU A 36 8.59 23.52 10.35
CA LEU A 36 7.31 24.13 10.77
C LEU A 36 6.82 23.62 12.14
N PHE A 37 7.47 22.61 12.72
CA PHE A 37 7.08 21.95 13.95
C PHE A 37 8.08 22.12 15.09
N GLU A 38 9.22 22.80 14.91
CA GLU A 38 10.22 22.97 15.98
C GLU A 38 9.65 23.69 17.22
N ASP A 39 8.77 24.68 17.00
CA ASP A 39 8.14 25.45 18.07
C ASP A 39 6.90 24.78 18.70
N ASP A 40 6.31 23.78 18.05
CA ASP A 40 5.10 23.14 18.55
C ASP A 40 5.46 21.97 19.47
N LYS A 41 5.48 22.27 20.78
CA LYS A 41 5.78 21.33 21.88
C LYS A 41 4.98 20.02 21.83
N ARG A 42 3.87 19.97 21.08
CA ARG A 42 3.05 18.75 20.87
C ARG A 42 3.73 17.69 20.01
N PHE A 43 4.73 18.05 19.20
CA PHE A 43 5.40 17.13 18.27
C PHE A 43 6.77 16.66 18.77
N ARG A 44 7.15 16.99 20.01
CA ARG A 44 8.33 16.37 20.65
C ARG A 44 8.07 14.88 20.81
N ALA A 45 8.84 14.06 20.09
CA ALA A 45 8.69 12.61 20.00
C ALA A 45 8.67 11.91 21.38
N GLU A 46 9.32 12.50 22.38
CA GLU A 46 9.43 11.97 23.74
C GLU A 46 8.11 11.96 24.53
N ASN A 47 7.10 12.74 24.11
CA ASN A 47 5.78 12.83 24.77
C ASN A 47 4.60 12.65 23.79
N TYR A 48 4.84 12.05 22.62
CA TYR A 48 3.81 11.89 21.61
C TYR A 48 2.84 10.76 21.99
N VAL A 49 1.83 11.08 22.78
CA VAL A 49 0.63 10.24 22.93
C VAL A 49 -0.26 10.53 21.73
N LEU A 50 -0.53 9.53 20.90
CA LEU A 50 -1.51 9.61 19.81
C LEU A 50 -2.81 10.17 20.37
N PRO A 51 -3.20 11.40 20.02
CA PRO A 51 -4.45 11.92 20.52
C PRO A 51 -5.60 11.07 19.97
N GLN A 52 -6.59 10.78 20.80
CA GLN A 52 -7.83 10.16 20.31
C GLN A 52 -8.44 11.10 19.26
N MET A 53 -8.33 10.68 18.00
CA MET A 53 -8.63 11.49 16.81
C MET A 53 -10.04 12.10 16.87
N GLU A 54 -11.02 11.37 17.42
CA GLU A 54 -12.38 11.87 17.62
C GLU A 54 -12.44 13.20 18.40
N GLY A 55 -11.69 13.32 19.49
CA GLY A 55 -11.79 14.47 20.40
C GLY A 55 -11.24 15.76 19.77
N ILE A 56 -10.03 15.67 19.22
CA ILE A 56 -9.37 16.82 18.55
C ILE A 56 -10.14 17.23 17.31
N HIS A 57 -10.64 16.27 16.53
CA HIS A 57 -11.43 16.55 15.34
C HIS A 57 -12.70 17.35 15.68
N MET A 58 -13.42 16.95 16.73
CA MET A 58 -14.63 17.63 17.17
C MET A 58 -14.37 19.05 17.70
N GLU A 59 -13.26 19.25 18.42
CA GLU A 59 -12.85 20.58 18.91
C GLU A 59 -12.46 21.51 17.76
N LEU A 60 -11.78 21.00 16.74
CA LEU A 60 -11.42 21.77 15.55
C LEU A 60 -12.67 22.19 14.75
N HIS A 61 -13.63 21.30 14.59
CA HIS A 61 -14.92 21.64 13.98
C HIS A 61 -15.62 22.76 14.77
N LYS A 62 -15.74 22.65 16.09
CA LYS A 62 -16.33 23.71 16.92
C LYS A 62 -15.61 25.06 16.78
N LYS A 63 -14.26 25.04 16.78
CA LYS A 63 -13.45 26.25 16.76
C LYS A 63 -13.44 26.95 15.40
N TYR A 64 -13.47 26.21 14.29
CA TYR A 64 -13.22 26.77 12.95
C TYR A 64 -14.38 26.67 11.96
N ASP A 65 -15.39 25.83 12.22
CA ASP A 65 -16.60 25.75 11.37
C ASP A 65 -17.68 26.74 11.76
N SER A 66 -17.51 27.44 12.88
CA SER A 66 -18.38 28.55 13.26
C SER A 66 -18.27 29.66 12.19
N ASP A 67 -19.39 29.96 11.54
CA ASP A 67 -19.63 31.08 10.61
C ASP A 67 -19.16 30.97 9.14
N LYS A 68 -18.61 29.84 8.70
CA LYS A 68 -18.35 29.65 7.26
C LYS A 68 -19.61 29.13 6.57
N LYS A 69 -20.25 29.97 5.73
CA LYS A 69 -21.24 29.50 4.76
C LYS A 69 -20.66 28.27 4.05
N PRO A 70 -21.34 27.11 4.04
CA PRO A 70 -20.81 25.92 3.41
C PRO A 70 -20.42 26.27 1.98
N HIS A 71 -19.15 26.06 1.62
CA HIS A 71 -18.72 26.23 0.24
C HIS A 71 -19.65 25.38 -0.63
N LYS A 72 -20.28 26.01 -1.63
CA LYS A 72 -21.17 25.33 -2.57
C LYS A 72 -20.39 24.14 -3.13
N LYS A 73 -20.78 22.91 -2.78
CA LYS A 73 -20.10 21.69 -3.21
C LYS A 73 -20.01 21.74 -4.73
N LYS A 74 -18.83 22.06 -5.29
CA LYS A 74 -18.58 21.81 -6.71
C LYS A 74 -18.78 20.31 -6.88
N LYS A 75 -19.61 19.90 -7.83
CA LYS A 75 -19.71 18.48 -8.22
C LYS A 75 -18.29 18.00 -8.48
N THR A 76 -17.75 17.21 -7.56
CA THR A 76 -16.48 16.54 -7.75
C THR A 76 -16.61 15.73 -9.04
N ALA A 77 -15.59 15.80 -9.88
CA ALA A 77 -15.52 14.98 -11.08
C ALA A 77 -15.86 13.52 -10.72
N LYS A 78 -16.65 12.89 -11.59
CA LYS A 78 -17.18 11.52 -11.50
C LYS A 78 -16.25 10.65 -10.64
N ASN A 79 -16.74 10.29 -9.45
CA ASN A 79 -16.08 9.46 -8.47
C ASN A 79 -15.51 8.17 -9.09
N ASN A 80 -14.23 7.90 -8.87
CA ASN A 80 -13.55 6.63 -9.21
C ASN A 80 -14.08 5.42 -8.40
N ALA A 81 -15.26 5.52 -7.79
CA ALA A 81 -15.86 4.50 -6.94
C ALA A 81 -16.09 3.19 -7.71
N GLY A 82 -16.48 3.27 -8.99
CA GLY A 82 -16.60 2.09 -9.86
C GLY A 82 -15.26 1.39 -10.10
N HIS A 83 -14.18 2.15 -10.25
CA HIS A 83 -12.85 1.59 -10.48
C HIS A 83 -12.30 0.82 -9.26
N PHE A 84 -12.75 1.18 -8.04
CA PHE A 84 -12.40 0.46 -6.82
C PHE A 84 -13.23 -0.81 -6.65
N SER A 85 -14.54 -0.78 -6.93
CA SER A 85 -15.39 -1.98 -6.89
C SER A 85 -14.95 -3.02 -7.93
N ASP A 86 -14.64 -2.59 -9.15
CA ASP A 86 -14.21 -3.48 -10.24
C ASP A 86 -12.88 -4.16 -9.90
N TYR A 87 -11.97 -3.43 -9.25
CA TYR A 87 -10.71 -4.00 -8.75
C TYR A 87 -10.93 -5.07 -7.69
N LEU A 88 -11.83 -4.83 -6.73
CA LEU A 88 -12.14 -5.80 -5.68
C LEU A 88 -12.80 -7.06 -6.25
N GLU A 89 -13.73 -6.91 -7.20
CA GLU A 89 -14.40 -8.04 -7.85
C GLU A 89 -13.42 -8.90 -8.64
N ARG A 90 -12.51 -8.26 -9.40
CA ARG A 90 -11.46 -8.99 -10.15
C ARG A 90 -10.53 -9.75 -9.21
N LYS A 91 -10.07 -9.11 -8.12
CA LYS A 91 -9.23 -9.76 -7.12
C LYS A 91 -9.94 -10.92 -6.42
N ALA A 92 -11.25 -10.83 -6.19
CA ALA A 92 -12.03 -11.92 -5.62
C ALA A 92 -12.12 -13.13 -6.56
N LYS A 93 -12.32 -12.90 -7.87
CA LYS A 93 -12.36 -13.96 -8.90
C LYS A 93 -11.01 -14.68 -9.02
N GLU A 94 -9.91 -13.94 -9.10
CA GLU A 94 -8.54 -14.50 -9.12
C GLU A 94 -8.26 -15.39 -7.89
N ASN A 95 -8.69 -14.97 -6.71
CA ASN A 95 -8.54 -15.75 -5.47
C ASN A 95 -9.43 -17.00 -5.43
N MET A 96 -10.55 -17.04 -6.15
CA MET A 96 -11.38 -18.26 -6.27
C MET A 96 -10.78 -19.24 -7.27
N GLU A 97 -10.25 -18.75 -8.41
CA GLU A 97 -9.63 -19.59 -9.43
C GLU A 97 -8.39 -20.31 -8.88
N THR A 98 -7.50 -19.59 -8.21
CA THR A 98 -6.30 -20.18 -7.58
C THR A 98 -6.64 -21.28 -6.56
N LYS A 99 -7.67 -21.07 -5.73
CA LYS A 99 -8.15 -22.11 -4.79
C LYS A 99 -8.72 -23.34 -5.49
N LYS A 100 -9.39 -23.15 -6.63
CA LYS A 100 -9.94 -24.25 -7.43
C LYS A 100 -8.83 -25.05 -8.11
N ASP A 101 -7.80 -24.39 -8.62
CA ASP A 101 -6.65 -25.03 -9.24
C ASP A 101 -5.82 -25.81 -8.21
N ASP A 102 -5.62 -25.25 -7.01
CA ASP A 102 -5.00 -25.95 -5.89
C ASP A 102 -5.78 -27.21 -5.51
N ALA A 103 -7.11 -27.14 -5.41
CA ALA A 103 -7.94 -28.31 -5.12
C ALA A 103 -7.86 -29.37 -6.22
N ASN A 104 -7.92 -28.95 -7.49
CA ASN A 104 -7.84 -29.85 -8.64
C ASN A 104 -6.47 -30.53 -8.75
N SER A 105 -5.39 -29.82 -8.43
CA SER A 105 -4.03 -30.39 -8.40
C SER A 105 -3.91 -31.50 -7.34
N ARG A 106 -4.48 -31.28 -6.14
CA ARG A 106 -4.49 -32.28 -5.07
C ARG A 106 -5.29 -33.53 -5.45
N VAL A 107 -6.45 -33.36 -6.08
CA VAL A 107 -7.27 -34.49 -6.57
C VAL A 107 -6.49 -35.31 -7.61
N ARG A 108 -5.81 -34.64 -8.56
CA ARG A 108 -4.97 -35.33 -9.56
C ARG A 108 -3.83 -36.12 -8.91
N ILE A 109 -3.16 -35.55 -7.91
CA ILE A 109 -2.09 -36.25 -7.16
C ILE A 109 -2.65 -37.51 -6.47
N ILE A 110 -3.81 -37.39 -5.79
CA ILE A 110 -4.45 -38.52 -5.10
C ILE A 110 -4.81 -39.64 -6.10
N ILE A 111 -5.40 -39.29 -7.25
CA ILE A 111 -5.75 -40.27 -8.28
C ILE A 111 -4.50 -41.00 -8.79
N CYS A 112 -3.40 -40.27 -9.05
CA CYS A 112 -2.15 -40.88 -9.50
C CYS A 112 -1.56 -41.86 -8.48
N LEU A 113 -1.63 -41.53 -7.18
CA LEU A 113 -1.18 -42.41 -6.11
C LEU A 113 -2.01 -43.70 -6.03
N ILE A 114 -3.33 -43.61 -6.17
CA ILE A 114 -4.22 -44.79 -6.16
C ILE A 114 -3.89 -45.72 -7.33
N VAL A 115 -3.72 -45.18 -8.54
CA VAL A 115 -3.36 -45.97 -9.73
C VAL A 115 -2.00 -46.66 -9.55
N ALA A 116 -1.01 -45.98 -8.99
CA ALA A 116 0.30 -46.56 -8.72
C ALA A 116 0.23 -47.71 -7.70
N ILE A 117 -0.55 -47.56 -6.63
CA ILE A 117 -0.74 -48.62 -5.63
C ILE A 117 -1.42 -49.84 -6.25
N ILE A 118 -2.47 -49.64 -7.06
CA ILE A 118 -3.16 -50.74 -7.75
C ILE A 118 -2.19 -51.49 -8.67
N ALA A 119 -1.37 -50.79 -9.45
CA ALA A 119 -0.37 -51.41 -10.32
C ALA A 119 0.65 -52.25 -9.54
N ILE A 120 1.14 -51.74 -8.40
CA ILE A 120 2.07 -52.49 -7.53
C ILE A 120 1.39 -53.75 -6.97
N LEU A 121 0.13 -53.64 -6.52
CA LEU A 121 -0.62 -54.79 -6.01
C LEU A 121 -0.79 -55.86 -7.10
N PHE A 122 -1.18 -55.47 -8.32
CA PHE A 122 -1.27 -56.40 -9.46
C PHE A 122 0.06 -57.10 -9.73
N GLN A 123 1.18 -56.37 -9.69
CA GLN A 123 2.49 -56.94 -9.94
C GLN A 123 2.95 -57.89 -8.82
N ILE A 124 2.54 -57.64 -7.57
CA ILE A 124 2.75 -58.58 -6.47
C ILE A 124 1.87 -59.83 -6.65
N PHE A 125 0.61 -59.68 -7.04
CA PHE A 125 -0.30 -60.80 -7.29
C PHE A 125 0.20 -61.70 -8.42
N GLU A 126 0.67 -61.13 -9.53
CA GLU A 126 1.27 -61.87 -10.65
C GLU A 126 2.58 -62.58 -10.25
N ASN A 127 3.36 -61.99 -9.34
CA ASN A 127 4.58 -62.65 -8.83
C ASN A 127 4.29 -63.71 -7.74
N MET A 128 3.07 -63.76 -7.20
CA MET A 128 2.65 -64.70 -6.16
C MET A 128 1.85 -65.89 -6.69
N MET A 129 1.27 -65.80 -7.90
CA MET A 129 0.69 -66.93 -8.64
C MET A 129 1.73 -67.57 -9.56
#